data_AF-A0A6A5BFP8-F1
#
_entry.id   AF-A0A6A5BFP8-F1
#
_cell.length_a   1.000
_cell.length_b   1.000
_cell.length_c   1.000
_cell.angle_alpha   90.00
_cell.angle_beta   90.00
_cell.angle_gamma   90.00
#
_symmetry.space_group_name_H-M   'P 1'
#
loop_
_entity.id
_entity.type
_entity.pdbx_description
1 polymer ?
#
loop_
_entity_poly.entity_id
_entity_poly.type
_entity_poly.pdbx_seq_one_letter_code
_entity_poly.pdbx_strand_id
1 'polypeptide(L)'
;MNTMDVLKLKIKADRIVDCIIFSQRMSKSWKFPSFLLNDEQMLADYFQPAKEEFLSLHPDERRMMVEWYEQQLGQEIVPLYDGEFSEDQHHSSPPKCNFLKLSQNDSILYRHVVSDFMRKVFANTVSEEEKDRVEMAFLNDPQLLQKTIEENTK
;
A
#
# COMPACT_ATOMS: atom_id res chain seq x y z
N MET A 1 2.40 3.64 18.85
CA MET A 1 2.51 4.21 17.50
C MET A 1 1.74 5.52 17.52
N ASN A 2 2.34 6.65 17.13
CA ASN A 2 1.62 7.93 17.09
C ASN A 2 0.69 7.98 15.86
N THR A 3 -0.23 8.94 15.78
CA THR A 3 -1.18 9.06 14.65
C THR A 3 -0.50 9.17 13.30
N MET A 4 0.62 9.91 13.21
CA MET A 4 1.42 10.06 11.99
C MET A 4 2.01 8.72 11.52
N ASP A 5 2.54 7.92 12.44
CA ASP A 5 3.10 6.60 12.14
C ASP A 5 2.01 5.63 11.66
N VAL A 6 0.82 5.66 12.28
CA VAL A 6 -0.34 4.86 11.85
C VAL A 6 -0.76 5.27 10.43
N LEU A 7 -0.83 6.56 10.16
CA LEU A 7 -1.20 7.09 8.84
C LEU A 7 -0.18 6.68 7.77
N LYS A 8 1.11 6.87 8.03
CA LYS A 8 2.19 6.44 7.11
C LYS A 8 2.14 4.94 6.84
N LEU A 9 1.91 4.13 7.88
CA LEU A 9 1.77 2.68 7.76
C LEU A 9 0.61 2.29 6.83
N LYS A 10 -0.58 2.86 7.05
CA LYS A 10 -1.76 2.59 6.22
C LYS A 10 -1.54 3.03 4.77
N ILE A 11 -0.98 4.23 4.55
CA ILE A 11 -0.68 4.71 3.20
C ILE A 11 0.32 3.79 2.50
N LYS A 12 1.39 3.37 3.18
CA LYS A 12 2.36 2.42 2.60
C LYS A 12 1.69 1.11 2.19
N ALA A 13 0.88 0.53 3.07
CA ALA A 13 0.21 -0.72 2.80
C ALA A 13 -0.74 -0.62 1.60
N ASP A 14 -1.59 0.41 1.59
CA ASP A 14 -2.55 0.67 0.51
C ASP A 14 -1.84 0.80 -0.85
N ARG A 15 -0.69 1.48 -0.85
CA ARG A 15 0.16 1.71 -2.02
C ARG A 15 0.92 0.48 -2.50
N ILE A 16 1.43 -0.33 -1.58
CA ILE A 16 2.01 -1.64 -1.93
C ILE A 16 0.93 -2.47 -2.65
N VAL A 17 -0.27 -2.54 -2.08
CA VAL A 17 -1.38 -3.30 -2.65
C VAL A 17 -1.80 -2.76 -4.02
N ASP A 18 -1.88 -1.44 -4.20
CA ASP A 18 -2.18 -0.82 -5.50
C ASP A 18 -1.17 -1.20 -6.59
N CYS A 19 0.12 -1.19 -6.26
CA CYS A 19 1.17 -1.59 -7.20
C CYS A 19 1.00 -3.04 -7.66
N ILE A 20 0.57 -3.93 -6.77
CA ILE A 20 0.33 -5.34 -7.06
C ILE A 20 -0.93 -5.52 -7.92
N ILE A 21 -2.06 -4.93 -7.51
CA ILE A 21 -3.37 -5.17 -8.15
C ILE A 21 -3.44 -4.49 -9.52
N PHE A 22 -2.94 -3.27 -9.64
CA PHE A 22 -3.10 -2.45 -10.84
C PHE A 22 -1.84 -2.42 -11.72
N SER A 23 -0.80 -3.20 -11.36
CA SER A 23 0.49 -3.18 -12.05
C SER A 23 1.02 -1.75 -12.24
N GLN A 24 0.85 -0.89 -11.24
CA GLN A 24 1.25 0.52 -11.32
C GLN A 24 2.76 0.68 -11.38
N ARG A 25 3.20 1.78 -12.02
CA ARG A 25 4.62 2.07 -12.12
C ARG A 25 5.25 2.41 -10.77
N MET A 26 6.37 1.77 -10.46
CA MET A 26 7.18 2.09 -9.29
C MET A 26 8.05 3.31 -9.58
N SER A 27 7.83 4.41 -8.86
CA SER A 27 8.65 5.62 -8.91
C SER A 27 9.25 5.96 -7.55
N LYS A 28 10.36 6.71 -7.54
CA LYS A 28 10.92 7.29 -6.29
C LYS A 28 10.09 8.46 -5.76
N SER A 29 9.27 9.08 -6.61
CA SER A 29 8.41 10.22 -6.27
C SER A 29 7.05 10.07 -6.91
N TRP A 30 6.00 9.95 -6.10
CA TRP A 30 4.67 9.65 -6.61
C TRP A 30 3.86 10.89 -6.96
N LYS A 31 4.32 12.06 -6.48
CA LYS A 31 3.76 13.42 -6.66
C LYS A 31 2.27 13.54 -6.33
N PHE A 32 1.87 14.63 -5.71
CA PHE A 32 0.47 14.95 -5.55
C PHE A 32 -0.05 15.66 -6.80
N PRO A 33 -1.24 15.27 -7.30
CA PRO A 33 -1.99 16.14 -8.19
C PRO A 33 -2.25 17.48 -7.49
N SER A 34 -1.68 18.56 -8.01
CA SER A 34 -1.69 19.89 -7.36
C SER A 34 -3.09 20.43 -7.09
N PHE A 35 -4.10 19.99 -7.84
CA PHE A 35 -5.48 20.38 -7.60
C PHE A 35 -6.04 19.84 -6.28
N LEU A 36 -5.56 18.69 -5.78
CA LEU A 36 -5.97 18.12 -4.49
C LEU A 36 -5.51 18.99 -3.31
N LEU A 37 -4.42 19.76 -3.47
CA LEU A 37 -3.88 20.61 -2.42
C LEU A 37 -4.77 21.83 -2.11
N ASN A 38 -5.73 22.15 -2.98
CA ASN A 38 -6.63 23.28 -2.81
C ASN A 38 -7.94 22.91 -2.09
N ASP A 39 -8.19 21.61 -1.88
CA ASP A 39 -9.39 21.10 -1.25
C ASP A 39 -9.02 20.02 -0.24
N GLU A 40 -9.08 20.38 1.05
CA GLU A 40 -8.72 19.49 2.16
C GLU A 40 -9.60 18.24 2.21
N GLN A 41 -10.87 18.34 1.79
CA GLN A 41 -11.76 17.20 1.77
C GLN A 41 -11.35 16.23 0.67
N MET A 42 -11.03 16.73 -0.54
CA MET A 42 -10.50 15.90 -1.62
C MET A 42 -9.15 15.27 -1.28
N LEU A 43 -8.27 16.02 -0.61
CA LEU A 43 -6.98 15.49 -0.15
C LEU A 43 -7.16 14.38 0.90
N ALA A 44 -8.07 14.56 1.85
CA ALA A 44 -8.40 13.55 2.84
C ALA A 44 -9.02 12.31 2.19
N ASP A 45 -9.88 12.49 1.18
CA ASP A 45 -10.49 11.40 0.41
C ASP A 45 -9.46 10.63 -0.44
N TYR A 46 -8.40 11.31 -0.90
CA TYR A 46 -7.29 10.65 -1.59
C TYR A 46 -6.55 9.64 -0.69
N PHE A 47 -6.49 9.89 0.61
CA PHE A 47 -5.81 9.02 1.57
C PHE A 47 -6.67 7.87 2.10
N GLN A 48 -7.86 7.62 1.57
CA GLN A 48 -8.65 6.43 1.95
C GLN A 48 -7.81 5.14 1.79
N PRO A 49 -7.77 4.25 2.80
CA PRO A 49 -8.63 4.15 3.98
C PRO A 49 -8.18 4.96 5.22
N ALA A 50 -7.10 5.74 5.13
CA ALA A 50 -6.50 6.49 6.24
C ALA A 50 -7.01 7.94 6.38
N LYS A 51 -8.20 8.23 5.82
CA LYS A 51 -8.83 9.56 5.83
C LYS A 51 -8.99 10.11 7.24
N GLU A 52 -9.51 9.30 8.16
CA GLU A 52 -9.81 9.73 9.53
C GLU A 52 -8.53 10.11 10.28
N GLU A 53 -7.48 9.30 10.14
CA GLU A 53 -6.17 9.63 10.72
C GLU A 53 -5.62 10.94 10.13
N PHE A 54 -5.70 11.14 8.81
CA PHE A 54 -5.27 12.38 8.17
C PHE A 54 -6.03 13.61 8.70
N LEU A 55 -7.36 13.51 8.80
CA LEU A 55 -8.19 14.60 9.33
C LEU A 55 -7.96 14.86 10.82
N SER A 56 -7.47 13.88 11.58
CA SER A 56 -7.12 14.08 12.99
C SER A 56 -5.79 14.80 13.23
N LEU A 57 -4.94 14.90 12.21
CA LEU A 57 -3.65 15.59 12.31
C LEU A 57 -3.80 17.11 12.44
N HIS A 58 -2.83 17.75 13.10
CA HIS A 58 -2.68 19.21 13.08
C HIS A 58 -2.35 19.70 11.65
N PRO A 59 -2.74 20.91 11.23
CA PRO A 59 -2.44 21.43 9.88
C PRO A 59 -0.96 21.34 9.48
N ASP A 60 -0.03 21.60 10.40
CA ASP A 60 1.40 21.43 10.14
C ASP A 60 1.79 19.97 9.84
N GLU A 61 1.20 19.02 10.58
CA GLU A 61 1.42 17.59 10.36
C GLU A 61 0.83 17.15 9.03
N ARG A 62 -0.34 17.67 8.63
CA ARG A 62 -0.93 17.41 7.30
C ARG A 62 0.00 17.85 6.18
N ARG A 63 0.63 19.03 6.30
CA ARG A 63 1.65 19.49 5.33
C ARG A 63 2.86 18.54 5.31
N MET A 64 3.39 18.16 6.47
CA MET A 64 4.51 17.22 6.55
C MET A 64 4.17 15.84 5.95
N MET A 65 2.90 15.42 6.09
CA MET A 65 2.39 14.18 5.52
C MET A 65 2.38 14.22 3.99
N VAL A 66 1.93 15.33 3.40
CA VAL A 66 1.97 15.58 1.96
C VAL A 66 3.42 15.58 1.46
N GLU A 67 4.31 16.32 2.12
CA GLU A 67 5.73 16.39 1.75
C GLU A 67 6.41 15.01 1.80
N TRP A 68 6.16 14.25 2.87
CA TRP A 68 6.66 12.89 3.00
C TRP A 68 6.15 11.99 1.87
N TYR A 69 4.88 12.09 1.51
CA TYR A 69 4.29 11.26 0.45
C TYR A 69 4.96 11.53 -0.90
N GLU A 70 5.16 12.80 -1.25
CA GLU A 70 5.75 13.16 -2.54
C GLU A 70 7.23 12.79 -2.64
N GLN A 71 7.97 12.93 -1.53
CA GLN A 71 9.44 12.91 -1.55
C GLN A 71 10.05 11.61 -1.03
N GLN A 72 9.39 10.93 -0.09
CA GLN A 72 9.97 9.82 0.68
C GLN A 72 9.28 8.49 0.43
N LEU A 73 7.94 8.48 0.24
CA LEU A 73 7.17 7.23 0.13
C LEU A 73 7.74 6.26 -0.92
N GLY A 74 8.02 6.74 -2.13
CA GLY A 74 8.58 5.92 -3.19
C GLY A 74 9.95 5.31 -2.83
N GLN A 75 10.79 6.08 -2.14
CA GLN A 75 12.11 5.60 -1.67
C GLN A 75 11.99 4.54 -0.58
N GLU A 76 10.96 4.64 0.25
CA GLU A 76 10.69 3.67 1.33
C GLU A 76 10.07 2.38 0.79
N ILE A 77 9.23 2.44 -0.25
CA ILE A 77 8.52 1.27 -0.79
C ILE A 77 9.37 0.49 -1.80
N VAL A 78 10.11 1.14 -2.71
CA VAL A 78 10.83 0.43 -3.79
C VAL A 78 11.75 -0.70 -3.30
N PRO A 79 12.51 -0.56 -2.19
CA PRO A 79 13.35 -1.64 -1.68
C PRO A 79 12.58 -2.92 -1.28
N LEU A 80 11.26 -2.83 -1.07
CA LEU A 80 10.38 -3.97 -0.76
C LEU A 80 10.05 -4.81 -2.01
N TYR A 81 10.33 -4.27 -3.19
CA TYR A 81 10.16 -4.90 -4.50
C TYR A 81 11.50 -5.28 -5.12
N ASP A 82 12.47 -5.66 -4.28
CA ASP A 82 13.84 -6.01 -4.67
C ASP A 82 14.54 -4.96 -5.58
N GLY A 83 14.10 -3.69 -5.47
CA GLY A 83 14.66 -2.58 -6.23
C GLY A 83 14.15 -2.47 -7.67
N GLU A 84 13.05 -3.14 -8.03
CA GLU A 84 12.39 -2.97 -9.33
C GLU A 84 11.89 -1.52 -9.50
N PHE A 85 12.51 -0.79 -10.42
CA PHE A 85 12.08 0.55 -10.87
C PHE A 85 11.45 0.42 -12.25
N SER A 86 10.26 0.99 -12.44
CA SER A 86 9.54 0.85 -13.70
C SER A 86 9.23 2.18 -14.39
N GLU A 87 10.00 3.24 -14.11
CA GLU A 87 9.77 4.55 -14.75
C GLU A 87 9.84 4.43 -16.29
N ASP A 88 10.67 3.50 -16.81
CA ASP A 88 10.88 3.24 -18.25
C ASP A 88 10.47 1.84 -18.73
N GLN A 89 9.95 0.96 -17.87
CA GLN A 89 9.64 -0.42 -18.25
C GLN A 89 8.20 -0.56 -18.77
N HIS A 90 8.08 -1.00 -20.03
CA HIS A 90 6.85 -1.60 -20.55
C HIS A 90 6.72 -3.03 -20.04
N HIS A 91 5.96 -3.26 -18.96
CA HIS A 91 5.67 -4.61 -18.50
C HIS A 91 4.18 -4.89 -18.34
N SER A 92 3.83 -6.08 -18.80
CA SER A 92 2.54 -6.76 -18.75
C SER A 92 2.33 -7.52 -17.44
N SER A 93 3.20 -7.33 -16.44
CA SER A 93 3.22 -8.10 -15.19
C SER A 93 3.48 -7.18 -14.00
N PRO A 94 2.83 -7.43 -12.84
CA PRO A 94 3.02 -6.63 -11.64
C PRO A 94 4.45 -6.76 -11.09
N PRO A 95 4.95 -5.73 -10.38
CA PRO A 95 6.27 -5.78 -9.75
C PRO A 95 6.32 -6.88 -8.69
N LYS A 96 7.47 -7.54 -8.55
CA LYS A 96 7.63 -8.65 -7.60
C LYS A 96 7.91 -8.11 -6.20
N CYS A 97 6.90 -8.13 -5.33
CA CYS A 97 7.07 -7.83 -3.91
C CYS A 97 7.66 -9.05 -3.18
N ASN A 98 8.66 -8.86 -2.32
CA ASN A 98 9.20 -9.95 -1.52
C ASN A 98 8.45 -10.07 -0.18
N PHE A 99 7.27 -10.70 -0.18
CA PHE A 99 6.43 -10.80 1.03
C PHE A 99 7.08 -11.58 2.17
N LEU A 100 7.94 -12.55 1.88
CA LEU A 100 8.70 -13.25 2.91
C LEU A 100 9.61 -12.26 3.66
N LYS A 101 10.40 -11.49 2.91
CA LYS A 101 11.29 -10.46 3.48
C LYS A 101 10.50 -9.37 4.20
N LEU A 102 9.36 -8.94 3.65
CA LEU A 102 8.48 -7.97 4.27
C LEU A 102 7.93 -8.47 5.61
N SER A 103 7.44 -9.72 5.66
CA SER A 103 6.92 -10.33 6.89
C SER A 103 7.96 -10.45 8.00
N GLN A 104 9.23 -10.66 7.64
CA GLN A 104 10.35 -10.81 8.58
C GLN A 104 10.86 -9.46 9.10
N ASN A 105 10.95 -8.46 8.21
CA ASN A 105 11.55 -7.16 8.54
C ASN A 105 10.54 -6.14 9.06
N ASP A 106 9.28 -6.22 8.62
CA ASP A 106 8.20 -5.31 9.02
C ASP A 106 6.87 -6.07 9.09
N SER A 107 6.73 -6.89 10.13
CA SER A 107 5.54 -7.73 10.34
C SER A 107 4.25 -6.93 10.49
N ILE A 108 4.32 -5.67 10.94
CA ILE A 108 3.16 -4.80 11.09
C ILE A 108 2.71 -4.31 9.71
N LEU A 109 3.64 -3.78 8.89
CA LEU A 109 3.34 -3.39 7.52
C LEU A 109 2.82 -4.58 6.71
N TYR A 110 3.42 -5.76 6.87
CA TYR A 110 2.95 -6.97 6.22
C TYR A 110 1.49 -7.30 6.54
N ARG A 111 1.10 -7.24 7.82
CA ARG A 111 -0.31 -7.46 8.22
C ARG A 111 -1.27 -6.50 7.55
N HIS A 112 -0.90 -5.22 7.48
CA HIS A 112 -1.73 -4.22 6.79
C HIS A 112 -1.82 -4.48 5.29
N VAL A 113 -0.72 -4.90 4.64
CA VAL A 113 -0.71 -5.26 3.22
C VAL A 113 -1.64 -6.44 2.95
N VAL A 114 -1.62 -7.50 3.78
CA VAL A 114 -2.55 -8.62 3.63
C VAL A 114 -4.00 -8.15 3.80
N SER A 115 -4.30 -7.39 4.85
CA SER A 115 -5.66 -6.91 5.12
C SER A 115 -6.19 -6.03 4.00
N ASP A 116 -5.39 -5.08 3.49
CA ASP A 116 -5.78 -4.23 2.36
C ASP A 116 -5.91 -5.00 1.04
N PHE A 117 -5.05 -6.00 0.81
CA PHE A 117 -5.17 -6.90 -0.34
C PHE A 117 -6.51 -7.67 -0.29
N MET A 118 -6.85 -8.24 0.88
CA MET A 118 -8.10 -8.95 1.07
C MET A 118 -9.30 -8.04 0.86
N ARG A 119 -9.26 -6.83 1.43
CA ARG A 119 -10.30 -5.82 1.26
C ARG A 119 -10.51 -5.44 -0.20
N LYS A 120 -9.44 -5.24 -0.98
CA LYS A 120 -9.53 -4.79 -2.39
C LYS A 120 -9.88 -5.91 -3.36
N VAL A 121 -9.28 -7.09 -3.22
CA VAL A 121 -9.47 -8.23 -4.14
C VAL A 121 -10.78 -8.97 -3.86
N PHE A 122 -11.16 -9.10 -2.59
CA PHE A 122 -12.28 -9.93 -2.17
C PHE A 122 -13.49 -9.13 -1.68
N ALA A 123 -13.51 -7.80 -1.83
CA ALA A 123 -14.51 -6.87 -1.28
C ALA A 123 -15.95 -7.41 -1.34
N ASN A 124 -16.33 -8.03 -2.47
CA ASN A 124 -17.72 -8.41 -2.78
C ASN A 124 -17.87 -9.86 -3.28
N THR A 125 -16.85 -10.70 -3.15
CA THR A 125 -16.78 -12.00 -3.85
C THR A 125 -16.85 -13.23 -2.94
N VAL A 126 -16.54 -13.07 -1.66
CA VAL A 126 -16.55 -14.15 -0.66
C VAL A 126 -17.11 -13.64 0.67
N SER A 127 -17.58 -14.56 1.51
CA SER A 127 -18.09 -14.23 2.84
C SER A 127 -16.97 -13.70 3.77
N GLU A 128 -17.32 -12.95 4.81
CA GLU A 128 -16.34 -12.46 5.80
C GLU A 128 -15.58 -13.61 6.48
N GLU A 129 -16.25 -14.72 6.77
CA GLU A 129 -15.59 -15.91 7.35
C GLU A 129 -14.54 -16.52 6.40
N GLU A 130 -14.82 -16.51 5.09
CA GLU A 130 -13.84 -16.95 4.09
C GLU A 130 -12.69 -15.95 3.95
N LYS A 131 -12.97 -14.64 4.01
CA LYS A 131 -11.92 -13.60 4.02
C LYS A 131 -10.98 -13.81 5.20
N ASP A 132 -11.52 -14.00 6.40
CA ASP A 132 -10.73 -14.22 7.62
C ASP A 132 -9.84 -15.47 7.51
N ARG A 133 -10.37 -16.56 6.96
CA ARG A 133 -9.59 -17.79 6.76
C ARG A 133 -8.45 -17.60 5.76
N VAL A 134 -8.71 -16.92 4.65
CA VAL A 134 -7.69 -16.66 3.62
C VAL A 134 -6.65 -15.66 4.13
N GLU A 135 -7.08 -14.60 4.82
CA GLU A 135 -6.18 -13.65 5.49
C GLU A 135 -5.25 -14.37 6.45
N MET A 136 -5.80 -15.23 7.33
CA MET A 136 -4.99 -16.02 8.26
C MET A 136 -4.05 -16.99 7.55
N ALA A 137 -4.45 -17.57 6.43
CA ALA A 137 -3.57 -18.42 5.62
C ALA A 137 -2.39 -17.63 5.06
N PHE A 138 -2.64 -16.44 4.48
CA PHE A 138 -1.58 -15.56 3.97
C PHE A 138 -0.68 -15.05 5.10
N LEU A 139 -1.23 -14.65 6.24
CA LEU A 139 -0.44 -14.18 7.39
C LEU A 139 0.50 -15.26 7.95
N ASN A 140 0.10 -16.53 7.89
CA ASN A 140 0.92 -17.66 8.36
C ASN A 140 1.91 -18.16 7.30
N ASP A 141 1.59 -17.99 6.01
CA ASP A 141 2.43 -18.38 4.89
C ASP A 141 2.55 -17.23 3.86
N PRO A 142 3.56 -16.35 4.03
CA PRO A 142 3.79 -15.25 3.09
C PRO A 142 4.11 -15.72 1.66
N GLN A 143 4.61 -16.94 1.49
CA GLN A 143 4.88 -17.49 0.15
C GLN A 143 3.58 -17.89 -0.56
N LEU A 144 2.54 -18.28 0.19
CA LEU A 144 1.22 -18.57 -0.36
C LEU A 144 0.60 -17.33 -1.01
N LEU A 145 0.73 -16.15 -0.39
CA LEU A 145 0.29 -14.88 -0.99
C LEU A 145 1.05 -14.59 -2.29
N GLN A 146 2.38 -14.70 -2.26
CA GLN A 146 3.22 -14.49 -3.44
C GLN A 146 2.78 -15.38 -4.61
N LYS A 147 2.65 -16.67 -4.35
CA LYS A 147 2.23 -17.65 -5.35
C LYS A 147 0.84 -17.36 -5.90
N THR A 148 -0.10 -16.98 -5.02
CA THR A 148 -1.47 -16.64 -5.42
C THR A 148 -1.50 -15.45 -6.37
N ILE A 149 -0.69 -14.41 -6.12
CA ILE A 149 -0.56 -13.26 -7.02
C ILE A 149 0.01 -13.72 -8.38
N GLU A 150 1.12 -14.46 -8.38
CA GLU A 150 1.78 -14.93 -9.61
C GLU A 150 0.91 -15.84 -10.49
N GLU A 151 -0.01 -16.60 -9.88
CA GLU A 151 -0.95 -17.46 -10.62
C GLU A 151 -2.11 -16.68 -11.26
N ASN A 152 -2.46 -15.51 -10.72
CA ASN A 152 -3.64 -14.74 -11.12
C ASN A 152 -3.34 -13.47 -11.93
N THR A 153 -2.07 -13.11 -12.12
CA THR A 153 -1.67 -11.89 -12.86
C THR A 153 -0.88 -12.20 -14.15
N LYS A 154 -1.21 -13.29 -14.85
CA LYS A 154 -0.58 -13.72 -16.12
C LYS A 154 -1.33 -13.25 -17.37
#